data_AF-A0A8H7FJ71-F1
#
_entry.id   AF-A0A8H7FJ71-F1
#
_cell.length_a   1.000
_cell.length_b   1.000
_cell.length_c   1.000
_cell.angle_alpha   90.00
_cell.angle_beta   90.00
_cell.angle_gamma   90.00
#
_symmetry.space_group_name_H-M   'P 1'
#
loop_
_entity.id
_entity.type
_entity.pdbx_description
1 polymer ?
#
loop_
_entity_poly.entity_id
_entity_poly.type
_entity_poly.pdbx_seq_one_letter_code
_entity_poly.pdbx_strand_id
1 'polypeptide(L)'
;MSLSLRGLARLHSKSIVRPCSRALSRTSARAALHRGPTLATASSIRGQSRPSTSTTPRLTRSMFIQTESTPNDDSLKFIPGVPVMGDGTAEFLDTRSSLASPLAIRLMGVEGVKAIFYGPDFVTVSKDSENPWAVIKPEVYSILMEFFSSGQALFRSAEDKENAGPQDTKILDTDSETVAMIKELLETRVRPAIMEDGGDIEYRGFEDEIVKVKLKGSCRGCDSSTVTLKSGIERMLMHYIPEVKGVEQILDQEEEIALDEFAKLEQRLEKKQPQPK
;
A
#
# COMPACT_ATOMS: atom_id res chain seq x y z
N MET A 1 -56.66 23.43 -19.19
CA MET A 1 -58.04 23.51 -18.68
C MET A 1 -58.34 22.24 -17.89
N SER A 2 -58.75 22.40 -16.62
CA SER A 2 -59.62 21.53 -15.80
C SER A 2 -59.30 20.01 -15.71
N LEU A 3 -58.70 19.49 -14.64
CA LEU A 3 -59.23 19.15 -13.29
C LEU A 3 -60.09 17.87 -13.20
N SER A 4 -59.86 17.14 -12.09
CA SER A 4 -60.83 16.36 -11.27
C SER A 4 -60.88 14.83 -11.50
N LEU A 5 -60.95 13.90 -10.54
CA LEU A 5 -60.68 13.76 -9.09
C LEU A 5 -61.15 12.33 -8.68
N ARG A 6 -60.56 11.76 -7.61
CA ARG A 6 -61.10 10.74 -6.66
C ARG A 6 -61.24 9.28 -7.16
N GLY A 7 -61.04 8.24 -6.35
CA GLY A 7 -60.98 8.18 -4.88
C GLY A 7 -60.51 6.83 -4.29
N LEU A 8 -60.46 6.82 -2.96
CA LEU A 8 -60.00 5.77 -2.04
C LEU A 8 -60.87 4.49 -2.04
N ALA A 9 -60.25 3.35 -1.65
CA ALA A 9 -60.83 2.46 -0.64
C ALA A 9 -59.77 1.57 0.04
N ARG A 10 -59.68 1.64 1.38
CA ARG A 10 -59.05 0.66 2.27
C ARG A 10 -60.04 -0.48 2.53
N LEU A 11 -59.57 -1.72 2.64
CA LEU A 11 -60.25 -2.76 3.41
C LEU A 11 -59.23 -3.54 4.26
N HIS A 12 -59.46 -3.49 5.57
CA HIS A 12 -58.92 -4.41 6.57
C HIS A 12 -59.75 -5.71 6.54
N SER A 13 -59.11 -6.84 6.85
CA SER A 13 -59.81 -7.93 7.55
C SER A 13 -58.84 -8.66 8.48
N LYS A 14 -59.15 -8.58 9.78
CA LYS A 14 -58.65 -9.41 10.88
C LYS A 14 -59.68 -10.53 11.11
N SER A 15 -59.25 -11.71 11.52
CA SER A 15 -59.97 -12.63 12.45
C SER A 15 -59.23 -13.99 12.48
N ILE A 16 -58.52 -14.37 13.56
CA ILE A 16 -59.01 -15.08 14.79
C ILE A 16 -59.21 -16.59 14.53
N VAL A 17 -58.93 -17.60 15.38
CA VAL A 17 -58.31 -17.86 16.69
C VAL A 17 -58.37 -19.40 16.89
N ARG A 18 -57.26 -20.05 17.35
CA ARG A 18 -57.09 -21.21 18.29
C ARG A 18 -58.00 -22.49 18.15
N PRO A 19 -57.96 -23.51 19.05
CA PRO A 19 -56.99 -23.98 20.09
C PRO A 19 -56.60 -25.48 19.87
N CYS A 20 -55.71 -26.14 20.63
CA CYS A 20 -55.89 -26.78 21.96
C CYS A 20 -54.57 -27.56 22.22
N SER A 21 -53.76 -27.29 23.24
CA SER A 21 -53.84 -27.72 24.65
C SER A 21 -53.78 -29.23 24.92
N ARG A 22 -52.71 -29.66 25.61
CA ARG A 22 -52.70 -30.50 26.83
C ARG A 22 -51.23 -30.60 27.32
N ALA A 23 -50.89 -29.96 28.45
CA ALA A 23 -51.09 -30.37 29.85
C ALA A 23 -50.04 -31.40 30.29
N LEU A 24 -49.06 -31.01 31.13
CA LEU A 24 -49.05 -31.17 32.60
C LEU A 24 -48.90 -32.65 33.01
N SER A 25 -48.07 -33.09 33.96
CA SER A 25 -47.21 -32.44 34.96
C SER A 25 -46.68 -33.53 35.92
N ARG A 26 -45.80 -33.12 36.85
CA ARG A 26 -45.58 -33.67 38.23
C ARG A 26 -44.73 -34.97 38.31
N THR A 27 -43.83 -35.18 39.28
CA THR A 27 -43.59 -34.55 40.60
C THR A 27 -42.33 -35.12 41.26
N SER A 28 -41.71 -34.31 42.15
CA SER A 28 -40.99 -34.68 43.40
C SER A 28 -39.70 -35.52 43.30
N ALA A 29 -38.72 -35.45 44.20
CA ALA A 29 -38.66 -34.89 45.55
C ALA A 29 -37.21 -34.55 45.94
N ARG A 30 -37.12 -33.87 47.08
CA ARG A 30 -36.01 -33.23 47.76
C ARG A 30 -35.55 -34.11 48.95
N ALA A 31 -34.29 -33.95 49.39
CA ALA A 31 -33.72 -34.13 50.76
C ALA A 31 -32.39 -34.93 50.72
N ALA A 32 -31.39 -34.76 51.58
CA ALA A 32 -30.99 -33.75 52.55
C ALA A 32 -29.58 -34.13 53.06
N LEU A 33 -28.73 -33.11 53.27
CA LEU A 33 -27.80 -32.86 54.38
C LEU A 33 -27.19 -34.04 55.19
N HIS A 34 -25.86 -34.03 55.35
CA HIS A 34 -25.23 -34.18 56.67
C HIS A 34 -24.00 -33.25 56.84
N ARG A 35 -23.93 -32.65 58.03
CA ARG A 35 -22.90 -31.73 58.57
C ARG A 35 -21.73 -32.50 59.20
N GLY A 36 -20.55 -31.88 59.27
CA GLY A 36 -19.59 -32.14 60.36
C GLY A 36 -18.17 -31.60 60.10
N PRO A 37 -17.52 -30.85 61.02
CA PRO A 37 -16.33 -30.02 60.73
C PRO A 37 -15.02 -30.54 61.36
N THR A 38 -13.86 -30.08 60.91
CA THR A 38 -12.67 -29.92 61.78
C THR A 38 -11.67 -28.91 61.22
N LEU A 39 -11.18 -28.08 62.15
CA LEU A 39 -10.21 -26.99 61.99
C LEU A 39 -8.78 -27.45 61.64
N ALA A 40 -8.13 -26.59 60.85
CA ALA A 40 -6.75 -26.08 60.94
C ALA A 40 -5.60 -26.99 61.39
N THR A 41 -4.63 -27.14 60.49
CA THR A 41 -3.20 -26.91 60.81
C THR A 41 -2.53 -26.24 59.62
N ALA A 42 -2.01 -25.04 59.85
CA ALA A 42 -1.11 -24.35 58.94
C ALA A 42 0.20 -25.14 58.80
N SER A 43 0.72 -25.26 57.58
CA SER A 43 2.13 -25.57 57.37
C SER A 43 2.67 -24.75 56.21
N SER A 44 3.62 -23.90 56.57
CA SER A 44 4.40 -23.03 55.70
C SER A 44 5.28 -23.87 54.78
N ILE A 45 5.03 -23.84 53.48
CA ILE A 45 5.99 -24.32 52.47
C ILE A 45 6.05 -23.32 51.31
N ARG A 46 7.05 -22.44 51.43
CA ARG A 46 7.96 -21.97 50.37
C ARG A 46 7.30 -21.50 49.07
N GLY A 47 7.08 -20.19 48.98
CA GLY A 47 6.86 -19.50 47.71
C GLY A 47 8.03 -19.75 46.77
N GLN A 48 7.79 -20.50 45.69
CA GLN A 48 8.68 -20.51 44.55
C GLN A 48 8.39 -19.27 43.72
N SER A 49 9.22 -18.25 43.89
CA SER A 49 9.35 -17.18 42.91
C SER A 49 9.76 -17.82 41.58
N ARG A 50 8.83 -17.92 40.64
CA ARG A 50 9.17 -18.15 39.24
C ARG A 50 10.17 -17.06 38.85
N PRO A 51 11.36 -17.38 38.32
CA PRO A 51 12.17 -16.36 37.72
C PRO A 51 11.36 -15.82 36.55
N SER A 52 11.00 -14.53 36.61
CA SER A 52 10.62 -13.78 35.43
C SER A 52 11.74 -13.99 34.44
N THR A 53 11.47 -14.70 33.34
CA THR A 53 12.36 -14.74 32.20
C THR A 53 12.53 -13.29 31.75
N SER A 54 13.63 -12.67 32.15
CA SER A 54 14.11 -11.47 31.50
C SER A 54 14.41 -11.91 30.07
N THR A 55 13.47 -11.66 29.17
CA THR A 55 13.75 -11.68 27.74
C THR A 55 14.74 -10.54 27.53
N THR A 56 16.02 -10.85 27.67
CA THR A 56 17.09 -10.02 27.13
C THR A 56 16.73 -9.79 25.67
N PRO A 57 16.60 -8.53 25.21
CA PRO A 57 16.38 -8.28 23.81
C PRO A 57 17.54 -8.93 23.08
N ARG A 58 17.22 -9.87 22.19
CA ARG A 58 18.21 -10.48 21.31
C ARG A 58 18.73 -9.33 20.47
N LEU A 59 19.90 -8.80 20.82
CA LEU A 59 20.62 -7.87 19.98
C LEU A 59 20.97 -8.64 18.70
N THR A 60 20.08 -8.59 17.71
CA THR A 60 20.32 -9.05 16.35
C THR A 60 21.31 -8.08 15.73
N ARG A 61 22.58 -8.23 16.13
CA ARG A 61 23.73 -7.60 15.49
C ARG A 61 23.96 -8.30 14.15
N SER A 62 23.17 -7.95 13.16
CA SER A 62 23.47 -8.14 11.73
C SER A 62 22.22 -7.82 10.93
N MET A 63 21.82 -6.54 10.88
CA MET A 63 21.04 -6.10 9.72
C MET A 63 22.02 -5.96 8.56
N PHE A 64 21.82 -6.73 7.50
CA PHE A 64 22.63 -6.68 6.29
C PHE A 64 21.74 -6.23 5.13
N ILE A 65 21.96 -5.00 4.69
CA ILE A 65 21.18 -4.40 3.60
C ILE A 65 21.85 -4.77 2.28
N GLN A 66 21.14 -5.48 1.43
CA GLN A 66 21.56 -5.79 0.06
C GLN A 66 21.15 -4.66 -0.87
N THR A 67 21.86 -4.49 -1.99
CA THR A 67 21.44 -3.57 -3.05
C THR A 67 21.38 -4.27 -4.38
N GLU A 68 20.33 -3.98 -5.14
CA GLU A 68 20.13 -4.45 -6.50
C GLU A 68 20.05 -3.25 -7.44
N SER A 69 20.72 -3.36 -8.60
CA SER A 69 20.58 -2.38 -9.68
C SER A 69 19.20 -2.48 -10.30
N THR A 70 18.64 -1.35 -10.69
CA THR A 70 17.39 -1.31 -11.46
C THR A 70 17.71 -0.99 -12.93
N PRO A 71 16.76 -1.15 -13.86
CA PRO A 71 16.92 -0.67 -15.24
C PRO A 71 17.16 0.85 -15.36
N ASN A 72 16.92 1.60 -14.29
CA ASN A 72 17.17 3.04 -14.21
C ASN A 72 18.46 3.30 -13.40
N ASP A 73 19.50 3.84 -14.04
CA ASP A 73 20.80 4.11 -13.42
C ASP A 73 20.72 5.11 -12.23
N ASP A 74 19.71 5.99 -12.26
CA ASP A 74 19.45 6.94 -11.19
C ASP A 74 18.59 6.36 -10.06
N SER A 75 18.19 5.09 -10.13
CA SER A 75 17.43 4.39 -9.09
C SER A 75 18.14 3.13 -8.60
N LEU A 76 18.23 2.97 -7.28
CA LEU A 76 18.83 1.81 -6.65
C LEU A 76 17.88 1.20 -5.62
N LYS A 77 17.73 -0.12 -5.67
CA LYS A 77 16.88 -0.89 -4.77
C LYS A 77 17.68 -1.36 -3.56
N PHE A 78 17.19 -1.11 -2.36
CA PHE A 78 17.78 -1.49 -1.08
C PHE A 78 16.89 -2.52 -0.39
N ILE A 79 17.45 -3.69 -0.08
CA ILE A 79 16.74 -4.80 0.55
C ILE A 79 17.27 -4.97 1.97
N PRO A 80 16.58 -4.44 2.99
CA PRO A 80 17.05 -4.49 4.38
C PRO A 80 17.01 -5.88 5.00
N GLY A 81 16.37 -6.86 4.36
CA GLY A 81 16.20 -8.22 4.88
C GLY A 81 15.08 -8.35 5.91
N VAL A 82 14.25 -7.32 6.04
CA VAL A 82 13.02 -7.30 6.85
C VAL A 82 11.87 -6.75 5.99
N PRO A 83 10.61 -7.10 6.29
CA PRO A 83 9.47 -6.48 5.63
C PRO A 83 9.49 -4.95 5.81
N VAL A 84 9.22 -4.23 4.71
CA VAL A 84 9.12 -2.77 4.70
C VAL A 84 7.66 -2.38 4.80
N MET A 85 6.90 -2.47 3.71
CA MET A 85 5.43 -2.31 3.73
C MET A 85 4.73 -3.58 4.21
N GLY A 86 5.32 -4.75 3.93
CA GLY A 86 4.72 -6.08 4.05
C GLY A 86 3.70 -6.35 2.95
N ASP A 87 2.74 -5.45 2.78
CA ASP A 87 1.73 -5.46 1.72
C ASP A 87 1.52 -4.03 1.19
N GLY A 88 1.23 -3.94 -0.11
CA GLY A 88 1.16 -2.68 -0.84
C GLY A 88 2.50 -1.98 -1.02
N THR A 89 2.42 -0.75 -1.51
CA THR A 89 3.56 0.11 -1.87
C THR A 89 3.31 1.54 -1.40
N ALA A 90 4.34 2.39 -1.43
CA ALA A 90 4.18 3.82 -1.17
C ALA A 90 5.22 4.61 -1.93
N GLU A 91 4.86 5.78 -2.47
CA GLU A 91 5.79 6.65 -3.20
C GLU A 91 5.81 8.05 -2.58
N PHE A 92 7.01 8.61 -2.46
CA PHE A 92 7.27 9.94 -1.96
C PHE A 92 8.13 10.68 -2.97
N LEU A 93 7.56 11.73 -3.57
CA LEU A 93 8.17 12.49 -4.67
C LEU A 93 8.71 13.84 -4.22
N ASP A 94 8.32 14.27 -3.02
CA ASP A 94 8.73 15.54 -2.45
C ASP A 94 8.82 15.47 -0.92
N THR A 95 9.34 16.53 -0.32
CA THR A 95 9.47 16.63 1.14
C THR A 95 8.10 16.60 1.84
N ARG A 96 7.05 17.12 1.20
CA ARG A 96 5.71 17.24 1.80
C ARG A 96 5.08 15.86 1.97
N SER A 97 5.01 15.06 0.92
CA SER A 97 4.55 13.67 0.91
C SER A 97 5.39 12.83 1.88
N SER A 98 6.71 13.06 1.93
CA SER A 98 7.63 12.36 2.84
C SER A 98 7.32 12.55 4.33
N LEU A 99 6.55 13.59 4.72
CA LEU A 99 6.16 13.80 6.13
C LEU A 99 5.27 12.66 6.67
N ALA A 100 4.63 11.86 5.84
CA ALA A 100 3.85 10.71 6.30
C ALA A 100 4.74 9.62 6.96
N SER A 101 6.01 9.52 6.56
CA SER A 101 6.94 8.48 7.00
C SER A 101 8.20 9.06 7.67
N PRO A 102 8.53 8.66 8.91
CA PRO A 102 9.78 9.07 9.56
C PRO A 102 11.02 8.59 8.83
N LEU A 103 10.96 7.49 8.07
CA LEU A 103 12.07 7.04 7.23
C LEU A 103 12.16 7.89 5.96
N ALA A 104 11.04 8.18 5.30
CA ALA A 104 11.02 8.90 4.03
C ALA A 104 11.57 10.31 4.21
N ILE A 105 11.14 11.03 5.26
CA ILE A 105 11.63 12.39 5.51
C ILE A 105 13.15 12.44 5.79
N ARG A 106 13.72 11.39 6.40
CA ARG A 106 15.17 11.32 6.64
C ARG A 106 15.92 11.05 5.35
N LEU A 107 15.44 10.09 4.55
CA LEU A 107 16.03 9.78 3.24
C LEU A 107 15.93 10.97 2.27
N MET A 108 14.81 11.69 2.28
CA MET A 108 14.59 12.87 1.43
C MET A 108 15.47 14.06 1.86
N GLY A 109 16.00 14.02 3.08
CA GLY A 109 16.97 15.00 3.59
C GLY A 109 18.40 14.75 3.12
N VAL A 110 18.70 13.60 2.50
CA VAL A 110 20.01 13.31 1.90
C VAL A 110 20.15 14.11 0.62
N GLU A 111 21.27 14.83 0.48
CA GLU A 111 21.54 15.64 -0.70
C GLU A 111 21.56 14.77 -1.97
N GLY A 112 20.78 15.19 -2.96
CA GLY A 112 20.64 14.51 -4.24
C GLY A 112 19.59 13.40 -4.31
N VAL A 113 18.90 13.08 -3.21
CA VAL A 113 17.71 12.19 -3.26
C VAL A 113 16.51 12.96 -3.80
N LYS A 114 15.84 12.39 -4.81
CA LYS A 114 14.67 12.98 -5.49
C LYS A 114 13.37 12.28 -5.17
N ALA A 115 13.39 10.95 -5.08
CA ALA A 115 12.19 10.17 -4.80
C ALA A 115 12.53 8.92 -3.98
N ILE A 116 11.57 8.49 -3.18
CA ILE A 116 11.66 7.30 -2.35
C ILE A 116 10.41 6.46 -2.61
N PHE A 117 10.62 5.18 -2.84
CA PHE A 117 9.57 4.23 -3.08
C PHE A 117 9.71 3.03 -2.13
N TYR A 118 8.63 2.66 -1.46
CA TYR A 118 8.56 1.49 -0.60
C TYR A 118 7.84 0.37 -1.31
N GLY A 119 8.51 -0.77 -1.43
CA GLY A 119 7.90 -2.04 -1.80
C GLY A 119 7.57 -2.91 -0.58
N PRO A 120 7.13 -4.16 -0.80
CA PRO A 120 6.81 -5.10 0.28
C PRO A 120 7.98 -5.33 1.25
N ASP A 121 9.19 -5.52 0.73
CA ASP A 121 10.40 -5.87 1.48
C ASP A 121 11.65 -5.08 1.04
N PHE A 122 11.48 -4.04 0.23
CA PHE A 122 12.57 -3.20 -0.27
C PHE A 122 12.21 -1.70 -0.24
N VAL A 123 13.25 -0.88 -0.32
CA VAL A 123 13.17 0.57 -0.51
C VAL A 123 13.95 0.92 -1.76
N THR A 124 13.30 1.53 -2.76
CA THR A 124 14.00 2.11 -3.91
C THR A 124 14.23 3.59 -3.63
N VAL A 125 15.47 4.04 -3.84
CA VAL A 125 15.82 5.46 -3.78
C VAL A 125 16.20 5.90 -5.18
N SER A 126 15.63 7.01 -5.62
CA SER A 126 15.98 7.66 -6.88
C SER A 126 16.71 8.97 -6.59
N LYS A 127 17.81 9.21 -7.29
CA LYS A 127 18.66 10.39 -7.12
C LYS A 127 18.61 11.32 -8.33
N ASP A 128 19.21 12.49 -8.21
CA ASP A 128 19.57 13.30 -9.37
C ASP A 128 20.81 12.74 -10.11
N SER A 129 21.01 13.21 -11.33
CA SER A 129 22.12 12.80 -12.18
C SER A 129 23.45 13.49 -11.82
N GLU A 130 23.43 14.54 -11.00
CA GLU A 130 24.61 15.32 -10.61
C GLU A 130 25.42 14.63 -9.51
N ASN A 131 24.72 13.96 -8.59
CA ASN A 131 25.30 13.31 -7.42
C ASN A 131 25.58 11.83 -7.70
N PRO A 132 26.82 11.33 -7.53
CA PRO A 132 27.13 9.93 -7.75
C PRO A 132 26.68 9.05 -6.57
N TRP A 133 26.29 7.81 -6.87
CA TRP A 133 25.90 6.81 -5.86
C TRP A 133 26.96 6.57 -4.78
N ALA A 134 28.25 6.78 -5.07
CA ALA A 134 29.33 6.61 -4.09
C ALA A 134 29.19 7.55 -2.87
N VAL A 135 28.51 8.70 -3.02
CA VAL A 135 28.27 9.67 -1.94
C VAL A 135 26.93 9.38 -1.25
N ILE A 136 25.87 9.17 -2.03
CA ILE A 136 24.51 8.96 -1.51
C ILE A 136 24.36 7.60 -0.81
N LYS A 137 24.95 6.54 -1.37
CA LYS A 137 24.77 5.16 -0.89
C LYS A 137 25.17 5.01 0.58
N PRO A 138 26.36 5.42 1.06
CA PRO A 138 26.72 5.34 2.48
C PRO A 138 25.71 6.00 3.43
N GLU A 139 25.17 7.17 3.08
CA GLU A 139 24.18 7.89 3.90
C GLU A 139 22.85 7.14 3.98
N VAL A 140 22.34 6.67 2.84
CA VAL A 140 21.12 5.86 2.78
C VAL A 140 21.26 4.59 3.62
N TYR A 141 22.42 3.91 3.53
CA TYR A 141 22.71 2.75 4.36
C TYR A 141 22.65 3.06 5.86
N SER A 142 23.27 4.17 6.29
CA SER A 142 23.27 4.58 7.69
C SER A 142 21.84 4.81 8.20
N ILE A 143 21.02 5.52 7.41
CA ILE A 143 19.64 5.84 7.77
C ILE A 143 18.79 4.57 7.85
N LEU A 144 18.86 3.69 6.85
CA LEU A 144 18.09 2.44 6.83
C LEU A 144 18.50 1.52 8.00
N MET A 145 19.80 1.38 8.25
CA MET A 145 20.31 0.56 9.36
C MET A 145 19.81 1.08 10.70
N GLU A 146 19.91 2.39 10.95
CA GLU A 146 19.41 3.01 12.19
C GLU A 146 17.91 2.80 12.34
N PHE A 147 17.14 3.13 11.29
CA PHE A 147 15.69 3.10 11.31
C PHE A 147 15.15 1.70 11.64
N PHE A 148 15.53 0.69 10.87
CA PHE A 148 15.01 -0.66 11.07
C PHE A 148 15.58 -1.34 12.31
N SER A 149 16.81 -1.01 12.73
CA SER A 149 17.36 -1.51 14.00
C SER A 149 16.67 -0.90 15.22
N SER A 150 16.12 0.30 15.10
CA SER A 150 15.37 0.97 16.18
C SER A 150 13.96 0.42 16.38
N GLY A 151 13.40 -0.25 15.37
CA GLY A 151 12.01 -0.72 15.39
C GLY A 151 10.97 0.41 15.32
N GLN A 152 11.35 1.60 14.83
CA GLN A 152 10.44 2.71 14.63
C GLN A 152 9.35 2.35 13.60
N ALA A 153 8.14 2.88 13.79
CA ALA A 153 7.03 2.70 12.84
C ALA A 153 7.32 3.40 11.50
N LEU A 154 7.02 2.72 10.39
CA LEU A 154 7.22 3.23 9.03
C LEU A 154 6.36 4.46 8.71
N PHE A 155 5.16 4.54 9.28
CA PHE A 155 4.24 5.66 9.15
C PHE A 155 3.92 6.28 10.50
N ARG A 156 3.60 7.58 10.52
CA ARG A 156 3.24 8.30 11.76
C ARG A 156 1.84 7.94 12.26
N SER A 157 0.92 7.60 11.36
CA SER A 157 -0.43 7.16 11.68
C SER A 157 -0.91 6.05 10.73
N ALA A 158 -2.01 5.40 11.08
CA ALA A 158 -2.67 4.44 10.18
C ALA A 158 -3.27 5.14 8.95
N GLU A 159 -3.79 6.35 9.12
CA GLU A 159 -4.31 7.19 8.04
C GLU A 159 -3.21 7.53 7.03
N ASP A 160 -2.00 7.87 7.50
CA ASP A 160 -0.84 8.11 6.63
C ASP A 160 -0.48 6.88 5.81
N LYS A 161 -0.57 5.68 6.40
CA LYS A 161 -0.33 4.41 5.68
C LYS A 161 -1.40 4.16 4.63
N GLU A 162 -2.67 4.36 4.97
CA GLU A 162 -3.79 4.14 4.05
C GLU A 162 -3.76 5.10 2.85
N ASN A 163 -3.43 6.37 3.09
CA ASN A 163 -3.27 7.37 2.04
C ASN A 163 -2.06 7.12 1.14
N ALA A 164 -1.03 6.43 1.64
CA ALA A 164 0.19 6.13 0.89
C ALA A 164 0.10 4.83 0.07
N GLY A 165 -0.78 3.90 0.47
CA GLY A 165 -0.93 2.57 -0.13
C GLY A 165 -1.67 2.56 -1.48
N PRO A 166 -1.34 1.65 -2.42
CA PRO A 166 -2.12 1.42 -3.63
C PRO A 166 -3.50 0.85 -3.26
N GLN A 167 -4.56 1.52 -3.72
CA GLN A 167 -5.95 1.03 -3.65
C GLN A 167 -6.52 0.73 -5.04
N ASP A 168 -5.66 0.64 -6.05
CA ASP A 168 -6.02 0.75 -7.46
C ASP A 168 -6.51 -0.56 -8.09
N THR A 169 -5.94 -1.70 -7.68
CA THR A 169 -6.30 -3.03 -8.23
C THR A 169 -7.38 -3.76 -7.45
N LYS A 170 -7.93 -3.16 -6.38
CA LYS A 170 -9.05 -3.77 -5.66
C LYS A 170 -10.25 -3.89 -6.60
N ILE A 171 -10.71 -5.11 -6.82
CA ILE A 171 -11.89 -5.40 -7.63
C ILE A 171 -13.12 -5.02 -6.80
N LEU A 172 -13.96 -4.15 -7.35
CA LEU A 172 -15.19 -3.68 -6.76
C LEU A 172 -16.38 -4.32 -7.47
N ASP A 173 -17.51 -4.47 -6.76
CA ASP A 173 -18.75 -5.00 -7.35
C ASP A 173 -19.30 -4.13 -8.49
N THR A 174 -18.84 -2.87 -8.59
CA THR A 174 -19.19 -1.92 -9.65
C THR A 174 -18.30 -2.02 -10.88
N ASP A 175 -17.21 -2.79 -10.83
CA ASP A 175 -16.31 -2.95 -11.96
C ASP A 175 -16.97 -3.82 -13.05
N SER A 176 -16.72 -3.49 -14.31
CA SER A 176 -17.08 -4.40 -15.41
C SER A 176 -16.19 -5.64 -15.38
N GLU A 177 -16.65 -6.73 -16.00
CA GLU A 177 -15.85 -7.96 -16.13
C GLU A 177 -14.48 -7.68 -16.77
N THR A 178 -14.44 -6.81 -17.78
CA THR A 178 -13.20 -6.35 -18.42
C THR A 178 -12.27 -5.64 -17.43
N VAL A 179 -12.79 -4.70 -16.63
CA VAL A 179 -11.99 -3.97 -15.64
C VAL A 179 -11.47 -4.90 -14.54
N ALA A 180 -12.30 -5.83 -14.07
CA ALA A 180 -11.88 -6.83 -13.10
C ALA A 180 -10.73 -7.69 -13.64
N MET A 181 -10.83 -8.12 -14.91
CA MET A 181 -9.77 -8.90 -15.57
C MET A 181 -8.48 -8.07 -15.77
N ILE A 182 -8.58 -6.79 -16.14
CA ILE A 182 -7.42 -5.89 -16.23
C ILE A 182 -6.72 -5.81 -14.86
N LYS A 183 -7.47 -5.52 -13.80
CA LYS A 183 -6.93 -5.42 -12.43
C LYS A 183 -6.26 -6.72 -11.99
N GLU A 184 -6.86 -7.87 -12.27
CA GLU A 184 -6.29 -9.17 -11.95
C GLU A 184 -4.97 -9.44 -12.69
N LEU A 185 -4.91 -9.14 -14.00
CA LEU A 185 -3.69 -9.31 -14.78
C LEU A 185 -2.56 -8.39 -14.33
N LEU A 186 -2.90 -7.13 -14.02
CA LEU A 186 -1.94 -6.17 -13.49
C LEU A 186 -1.36 -6.68 -12.16
N GLU A 187 -2.21 -7.11 -11.23
CA GLU A 187 -1.80 -7.58 -9.91
C GLU A 187 -0.98 -8.89 -9.97
N THR A 188 -1.42 -9.86 -10.78
CA THR A 188 -0.84 -11.22 -10.75
C THR A 188 0.37 -11.41 -11.66
N ARG A 189 0.52 -10.58 -12.71
CA ARG A 189 1.59 -10.76 -13.72
C ARG A 189 2.48 -9.55 -13.89
N VAL A 190 1.92 -8.34 -13.90
CA VAL A 190 2.70 -7.12 -14.18
C VAL A 190 3.40 -6.62 -12.93
N ARG A 191 2.66 -6.46 -11.83
CA ARG A 191 3.17 -5.93 -10.56
C ARG A 191 4.39 -6.71 -10.05
N PRO A 192 4.42 -8.06 -10.05
CA PRO A 192 5.59 -8.81 -9.60
C PRO A 192 6.84 -8.51 -10.42
N ALA A 193 6.73 -8.45 -11.74
CA ALA A 193 7.86 -8.16 -12.62
C ALA A 193 8.39 -6.72 -12.42
N ILE A 194 7.50 -5.75 -12.25
CA ILE A 194 7.90 -4.35 -12.02
C ILE A 194 8.53 -4.17 -10.63
N MET A 195 8.04 -4.90 -9.61
CA MET A 195 8.60 -4.87 -8.27
C MET A 195 10.00 -5.48 -8.20
N GLU A 196 10.31 -6.48 -9.04
CA GLU A 196 11.67 -6.99 -9.20
C GLU A 196 12.63 -5.86 -9.60
N ASP A 197 12.20 -5.01 -10.55
CA ASP A 197 12.91 -3.82 -11.02
C ASP A 197 12.87 -2.63 -10.03
N GLY A 198 12.20 -2.77 -8.88
CA GLY A 198 12.14 -1.75 -7.83
C GLY A 198 11.12 -0.64 -8.08
N GLY A 199 10.12 -0.87 -8.92
CA GLY A 199 9.03 0.05 -9.20
C GLY A 199 7.67 -0.52 -8.83
N ASP A 200 6.62 0.16 -9.30
CA ASP A 200 5.24 -0.34 -9.24
C ASP A 200 4.38 0.28 -10.34
N ILE A 201 3.17 -0.25 -10.50
CA ILE A 201 2.16 0.26 -11.43
C ILE A 201 0.86 0.56 -10.71
N GLU A 202 0.22 1.65 -11.10
CA GLU A 202 -1.08 2.06 -10.59
C GLU A 202 -2.10 2.12 -11.73
N TYR A 203 -3.18 1.37 -11.60
CA TYR A 203 -4.32 1.44 -12.51
C TYR A 203 -5.10 2.74 -12.29
N ARG A 204 -5.33 3.49 -13.38
CA ARG A 204 -5.99 4.80 -13.34
C ARG A 204 -7.32 4.85 -14.08
N GLY A 205 -7.65 3.83 -14.86
CA GLY A 205 -8.94 3.71 -15.53
C GLY A 205 -8.87 2.93 -16.83
N PHE A 206 -10.05 2.69 -17.40
CA PHE A 206 -10.21 2.06 -18.70
C PHE A 206 -11.34 2.76 -19.44
N GLU A 207 -10.99 3.50 -20.49
CA GLU A 207 -11.88 4.36 -21.26
C GLU A 207 -11.49 4.28 -22.73
N ASP A 208 -12.47 4.31 -23.64
CA ASP A 208 -12.24 4.25 -25.09
C ASP A 208 -11.34 3.08 -25.54
N GLU A 209 -11.48 1.91 -24.88
CA GLU A 209 -10.66 0.71 -25.13
C GLU A 209 -9.15 0.89 -24.79
N ILE A 210 -8.80 1.96 -24.07
CA ILE A 210 -7.43 2.28 -23.62
C ILE A 210 -7.34 2.16 -22.11
N VAL A 211 -6.35 1.39 -21.64
CA VAL A 211 -6.03 1.25 -20.21
C VAL A 211 -5.09 2.37 -19.79
N LYS A 212 -5.51 3.19 -18.82
CA LYS A 212 -4.70 4.27 -18.25
C LYS A 212 -3.96 3.74 -17.03
N VAL A 213 -2.65 3.92 -17.01
CA VAL A 213 -1.78 3.49 -15.90
C VAL A 213 -0.82 4.60 -15.49
N LYS A 214 -0.34 4.56 -14.24
CA LYS A 214 0.75 5.40 -13.76
C LYS A 214 1.89 4.50 -13.30
N LEU A 215 3.11 4.76 -13.76
CA LEU A 215 4.31 4.06 -13.30
C LEU A 215 4.89 4.76 -12.07
N LYS A 216 5.36 3.98 -11.10
CA LYS A 216 5.93 4.44 -9.82
C LYS A 216 7.32 3.85 -9.59
N GLY A 217 8.10 4.48 -8.70
CA GLY A 217 9.43 4.04 -8.31
C GLY A 217 10.45 4.13 -9.46
N SER A 218 11.29 3.11 -9.63
CA SER A 218 12.37 3.12 -10.64
C SER A 218 11.86 3.31 -12.08
N CYS A 219 10.66 2.83 -12.38
CA CYS A 219 10.04 2.86 -13.71
C CYS A 219 9.47 4.23 -14.10
N ARG A 220 9.38 5.18 -13.17
CA ARG A 220 8.75 6.50 -13.40
C ARG A 220 9.57 7.40 -14.34
N GLY A 221 10.88 7.47 -14.14
CA GLY A 221 11.75 8.51 -14.70
C GLY A 221 12.74 8.03 -15.76
N CYS A 222 12.51 6.88 -16.40
CA CYS A 222 13.46 6.30 -17.33
C CYS A 222 12.85 6.22 -18.74
N ASP A 223 13.19 7.16 -19.62
CA ASP A 223 12.60 7.24 -20.97
C ASP A 223 12.75 5.95 -21.78
N SER A 224 13.89 5.26 -21.65
CA SER A 224 14.14 3.99 -22.33
C SER A 224 13.33 2.82 -21.75
N SER A 225 13.18 2.78 -20.42
CA SER A 225 12.44 1.71 -19.73
C SER A 225 10.93 1.91 -19.79
N THR A 226 10.47 3.17 -19.79
CA THR A 226 9.06 3.53 -19.90
C THR A 226 8.44 2.99 -21.18
N VAL A 227 9.09 3.23 -22.34
CA VAL A 227 8.56 2.79 -23.64
C VAL A 227 8.51 1.27 -23.74
N THR A 228 9.56 0.59 -23.29
CA THR A 228 9.66 -0.88 -23.37
C THR A 228 8.70 -1.56 -22.42
N LEU A 229 8.60 -1.08 -21.17
CA LEU A 229 7.69 -1.63 -20.17
C LEU A 229 6.22 -1.41 -20.58
N LYS A 230 5.88 -0.19 -21.01
CA LYS A 230 4.54 0.13 -21.54
C LYS A 230 4.15 -0.82 -22.66
N SER A 231 5.04 -1.00 -23.64
CA SER A 231 4.79 -1.89 -24.79
C SER A 231 4.61 -3.35 -24.35
N GLY A 232 5.34 -3.79 -23.32
CA GLY A 232 5.20 -5.12 -22.73
C GLY A 232 3.83 -5.32 -22.08
N ILE A 233 3.39 -4.36 -21.26
CA ILE A 233 2.08 -4.36 -20.60
C ILE A 233 0.97 -4.35 -21.64
N GLU A 234 1.06 -3.47 -22.64
CA GLU A 234 0.09 -3.33 -23.72
C GLU A 234 -0.09 -4.64 -24.48
N ARG A 235 1.00 -5.25 -24.94
CA ARG A 235 0.97 -6.53 -25.64
C ARG A 235 0.35 -7.64 -24.80
N MET A 236 0.64 -7.67 -23.51
CA MET A 236 0.10 -8.67 -22.60
C MET A 236 -1.41 -8.48 -22.41
N LEU A 237 -1.87 -7.25 -22.13
CA LEU A 237 -3.29 -6.96 -21.92
C LEU A 237 -4.11 -7.23 -23.19
N MET A 238 -3.64 -6.77 -24.36
CA MET A 238 -4.32 -7.03 -25.64
C MET A 238 -4.40 -8.53 -25.98
N HIS A 239 -3.46 -9.35 -25.49
CA HIS A 239 -3.47 -10.79 -25.72
C HIS A 239 -4.54 -11.51 -24.91
N TYR A 240 -4.73 -11.12 -23.64
CA TYR A 240 -5.68 -11.76 -22.75
C TYR A 240 -7.07 -11.11 -22.77
N ILE A 241 -7.16 -9.84 -23.16
CA ILE A 241 -8.38 -9.03 -23.12
C ILE A 241 -8.58 -8.37 -24.49
N PRO A 242 -9.36 -8.98 -25.40
CA PRO A 242 -9.56 -8.48 -26.76
C PRO A 242 -10.18 -7.07 -26.86
N GLU A 243 -10.86 -6.63 -25.80
CA GLU A 243 -11.46 -5.29 -25.67
C GLU A 243 -10.41 -4.20 -25.44
N VAL A 244 -9.21 -4.55 -24.98
CA VAL A 244 -8.11 -3.60 -24.80
C VAL A 244 -7.41 -3.40 -26.15
N LYS A 245 -7.34 -2.15 -26.61
CA LYS A 245 -6.64 -1.76 -27.85
C LYS A 245 -5.33 -1.03 -27.62
N GLY A 246 -5.07 -0.59 -26.40
CA GLY A 246 -3.84 0.09 -26.05
C GLY A 246 -3.70 0.38 -24.57
N VAL A 247 -2.52 0.84 -24.18
CA VAL A 247 -2.21 1.33 -22.84
C VAL A 247 -1.69 2.74 -22.97
N GLU A 248 -2.05 3.61 -22.03
CA GLU A 248 -1.53 4.96 -21.94
C GLU A 248 -0.97 5.20 -20.54
N GLN A 249 0.24 5.73 -20.46
CA GLN A 249 0.78 6.21 -19.21
C GLN A 249 0.27 7.62 -18.98
N ILE A 250 -0.35 7.85 -17.84
CA ILE A 250 -0.72 9.18 -17.39
C ILE A 250 0.24 9.65 -16.29
N LEU A 251 0.49 10.95 -16.27
CA LEU A 251 1.22 11.63 -15.21
C LEU A 251 0.23 12.37 -14.33
N ASP A 252 0.60 12.67 -13.09
CA ASP A 252 -0.25 13.53 -12.26
C ASP A 252 -0.20 14.98 -12.78
N GLN A 253 -1.26 15.76 -12.56
CA GLN A 253 -1.34 17.14 -13.05
C GLN A 253 -0.14 18.01 -12.61
N GLU A 254 0.35 17.78 -11.39
CA GLU A 254 1.51 18.48 -10.83
C GLU A 254 2.78 18.20 -11.64
N GLU A 255 2.92 16.98 -12.16
CA GLU A 255 4.04 16.54 -12.98
C GLU A 255 3.94 17.09 -14.40
N GLU A 256 2.73 17.10 -14.97
CA GLU A 256 2.48 17.74 -16.28
C GLU A 256 2.84 19.22 -16.24
N ILE A 257 2.44 19.93 -15.17
CA ILE A 257 2.79 21.34 -14.97
C ILE A 257 4.30 21.51 -14.83
N ALA A 258 4.97 20.65 -14.05
CA ALA A 258 6.41 20.72 -13.87
C ALA A 258 7.17 20.53 -15.21
N LEU A 259 6.73 19.59 -16.04
CA LEU A 259 7.32 19.34 -17.36
C LEU A 259 7.09 20.52 -18.33
N ASP A 260 5.88 21.07 -18.37
CA ASP A 260 5.57 22.23 -19.21
C ASP A 260 6.36 23.48 -18.78
N GLU A 261 6.48 23.73 -17.48
CA GLU A 261 7.31 24.83 -16.96
C GLU A 261 8.80 24.63 -17.26
N PHE A 262 9.29 23.39 -17.19
CA PHE A 262 10.66 23.05 -17.58
C PHE A 262 10.91 23.31 -19.07
N ALA A 263 10.02 22.85 -19.94
CA ALA A 263 10.12 23.08 -21.39
C ALA A 263 10.09 24.58 -21.74
N LYS A 264 9.22 25.36 -21.07
CA LYS A 264 9.20 26.82 -21.21
C LYS A 264 10.51 27.47 -20.76
N LEU A 265 11.15 26.94 -19.72
CA LEU A 265 12.44 27.44 -19.23
C LEU A 265 13.56 27.18 -20.24
N GLU A 266 13.66 25.96 -20.77
CA GLU A 266 14.64 25.59 -21.80
C GLU A 266 14.53 26.52 -23.02
N GLN A 267 13.32 26.72 -23.54
CA GLN A 267 13.08 27.63 -24.67
C GLN A 267 13.51 29.08 -24.38
N ARG A 268 13.40 29.54 -23.13
CA ARG A 268 13.87 30.88 -22.73
C ARG A 268 15.39 30.95 -22.63
N LEU A 269 16.05 29.87 -22.22
CA LEU A 269 17.51 29.78 -22.13
C LEU A 269 18.14 29.75 -23.52
N GLU A 270 17.58 28.96 -24.45
CA GLU A 270 18.03 28.91 -25.85
C GLU A 270 17.93 30.28 -26.54
N LYS A 271 16.84 31.01 -26.32
CA LYS A 271 16.63 32.36 -26.87
C LYS A 271 17.59 33.41 -26.29
N LYS A 272 18.24 33.14 -25.16
CA LYS A 272 19.16 34.06 -24.48
C LYS A 272 20.64 33.76 -24.77
N GLN A 273 20.99 32.67 -25.45
CA GLN A 273 22.39 32.41 -25.81
C GLN A 273 22.85 33.40 -26.89
N PRO A 274 23.86 34.25 -26.64
CA PRO A 274 24.44 35.10 -27.68
C PRO A 274 25.19 34.20 -28.67
N GLN A 275 24.97 34.41 -29.97
CA GLN A 275 25.72 33.71 -31.01
C GLN A 275 27.23 33.96 -30.81
N PRO A 276 28.08 32.91 -30.79
CA PRO A 276 29.52 33.09 -30.75
C PRO A 276 29.95 33.83 -32.03
N LYS A 277 30.63 34.97 -31.85
CA LYS A 277 31.24 35.76 -32.93
C LYS A 277 32.46 35.07 -33.53
#